data_AF-A0A7Y5G799-F1
#
_entry.id   AF-A0A7Y5G799-F1
#
_cell.length_a   1.000
_cell.length_b   1.000
_cell.length_c   1.000
_cell.angle_alpha   90.00
_cell.angle_beta   90.00
_cell.angle_gamma   90.00
#
_symmetry.space_group_name_H-M   'P 1'
#
loop_
_entity.id
_entity.type
_entity.pdbx_description
1 polymer ?
#
loop_
_entity_poly.entity_id
_entity_poly.type
_entity_poly.pdbx_seq_one_letter_code
_entity_poly.pdbx_strand_id
1 'polypeptide(L)'
;MAIELVTKPFGKIQISDKQLIYFRDGLLGFEMQKQYALIEDSPDNPFKWLQSTENTDLAFVIMQPQLFSPKYIPSIIRIRMT
;
A
#
# COMPACT_ATOMS: atom_id res chain seq x y z
N MET A 1 -4.61 12.55 -11.70
CA MET A 1 -3.72 13.70 -11.47
C MET A 1 -2.41 13.21 -10.86
N ALA A 2 -1.29 13.90 -11.11
CA ALA A 2 0.00 13.58 -10.49
C ALA A 2 0.13 14.28 -9.13
N ILE A 3 0.70 13.59 -8.15
CA ILE A 3 0.87 14.04 -6.77
C ILE A 3 2.32 13.81 -6.37
N GLU A 4 2.94 14.82 -5.76
CA GLU A 4 4.27 14.70 -5.18
C GLU A 4 4.18 14.02 -3.81
N LEU A 5 4.99 12.98 -3.59
CA LEU A 5 5.05 12.25 -2.32
C LEU A 5 6.50 12.00 -1.91
N VAL A 6 6.80 12.25 -0.63
CA VAL A 6 8.08 11.86 -0.02
C VAL A 6 7.95 10.47 0.58
N THR A 7 8.76 9.55 0.08
CA THR A 7 8.71 8.12 0.39
C THR A 7 10.00 7.69 1.10
N LYS A 8 9.90 6.68 1.95
CA LYS A 8 11.06 6.09 2.64
C LYS A 8 12.12 5.54 1.68
N PRO A 9 11.77 4.70 0.68
CA PRO A 9 12.79 4.08 -0.19
C PRO A 9 13.34 4.99 -1.30
N PHE A 10 12.55 5.95 -1.80
CA PHE A 10 12.91 6.70 -3.03
C PHE A 10 13.01 8.21 -2.82
N GLY A 11 12.82 8.70 -1.60
CA GLY A 11 12.69 10.12 -1.34
C GLY A 11 11.48 10.69 -2.07
N LYS A 12 11.64 11.87 -2.67
CA LYS A 12 10.56 12.61 -3.32
C LYS A 12 10.30 12.08 -4.74
N ILE A 13 9.10 11.57 -4.99
CA ILE A 13 8.66 11.04 -6.29
C ILE A 13 7.31 11.62 -6.70
N GLN A 14 6.95 11.45 -7.97
CA GLN A 14 5.62 11.75 -8.50
C GLN A 14 4.83 10.45 -8.68
N ILE A 15 3.59 10.42 -8.17
CA ILE A 15 2.68 9.28 -8.30
C ILE A 15 1.35 9.72 -8.92
N SER A 16 0.62 8.78 -9.53
CA SER A 16 -0.77 9.02 -9.92
C SER A 16 -1.70 8.86 -8.72
N ASP A 17 -2.75 9.67 -8.66
CA ASP A 17 -3.93 9.45 -7.82
C ASP A 17 -4.50 8.01 -7.84
N LYS A 18 -4.38 7.30 -8.97
CA LYS A 18 -4.77 5.88 -9.10
C LYS A 18 -3.98 4.92 -8.20
N GLN A 19 -2.82 5.36 -7.72
CA GLN A 19 -1.98 4.59 -6.79
C GLN A 19 -2.40 4.79 -5.34
N LEU A 20 -3.30 5.75 -5.05
CA LEU A 20 -3.78 6.01 -3.70
C LEU A 20 -4.85 5.02 -3.29
N ILE A 21 -4.69 4.48 -2.09
CA ILE A 21 -5.61 3.55 -1.44
C ILE A 21 -6.03 4.18 -0.12
N TYR A 22 -7.34 4.32 0.07
CA TYR A 22 -7.92 4.80 1.32
C TYR A 22 -8.47 3.64 2.14
N PHE A 23 -7.93 3.49 3.35
CA PHE A 23 -8.39 2.55 4.37
C PHE A 23 -9.24 3.32 5.38
N ARG A 24 -10.57 3.14 5.33
CA ARG A 24 -11.54 3.85 6.18
C ARG A 24 -11.17 3.83 7.66
N ASP A 25 -10.77 2.67 8.14
CA ASP A 25 -10.42 2.41 9.54
C ASP A 25 -8.89 2.37 9.77
N GLY A 26 -8.10 2.72 8.76
CA GLY A 26 -6.66 2.54 8.75
C GLY A 26 -6.25 1.07 8.67
N LEU A 27 -5.02 0.79 9.09
CA LEU A 27 -4.50 -0.57 9.27
C LEU A 27 -4.43 -0.90 10.76
N LEU A 28 -4.44 -2.19 11.10
CA LEU A 28 -4.29 -2.63 12.49
C LEU A 28 -2.97 -2.09 13.10
N GLY A 29 -3.06 -1.34 14.20
CA GLY A 29 -1.93 -0.67 14.83
C GLY A 29 -1.53 0.67 14.17
N PHE A 30 -2.22 1.08 13.11
CA PHE A 30 -2.03 2.33 12.37
C PHE A 30 -3.38 2.96 11.99
N GLU A 31 -4.33 2.97 12.91
CA GLU A 31 -5.74 3.37 12.70
C GLU A 31 -5.87 4.84 12.29
N MET A 32 -4.92 5.68 12.71
CA MET A 32 -4.85 7.10 12.32
C MET A 32 -4.30 7.31 10.91
N GLN A 33 -3.62 6.31 10.34
CA GLN A 33 -2.99 6.40 9.02
C GLN A 33 -3.93 5.78 7.99
N LYS A 34 -4.66 6.63 7.27
CA LYS A 34 -5.80 6.20 6.45
C LYS A 34 -5.52 6.15 4.95
N GLN A 35 -4.45 6.77 4.48
CA GLN A 35 -4.17 6.85 3.06
C GLN A 35 -2.74 6.39 2.78
N TYR A 36 -2.61 5.52 1.79
CA TYR A 36 -1.35 4.94 1.37
C TYR A 36 -1.23 5.01 -0.15
N ALA A 37 0.00 5.12 -0.65
CA ALA A 37 0.34 4.95 -2.04
C ALA A 37 0.90 3.54 -2.28
N LEU A 38 0.36 2.84 -3.27
CA LEU A 38 0.93 1.59 -3.77
C LEU A 38 1.97 1.90 -4.85
N ILE A 39 3.23 1.69 -4.52
CA ILE A 39 4.38 2.03 -5.36
C ILE A 39 5.06 0.75 -5.83
N GLU A 40 5.30 0.69 -7.14
CA GLU A 40 6.04 -0.37 -7.81
C GLU A 40 7.39 0.22 -8.23
N ASP A 41 8.48 -0.44 -7.84
CA ASP A 41 9.85 -0.02 -8.18
C ASP A 41 10.22 -0.44 -9.60
N SER A 42 9.88 -1.69 -9.96
CA SER A 42 10.12 -2.27 -11.28
C SER A 42 9.05 -3.33 -11.58
N PRO A 43 8.62 -3.49 -12.84
CA PRO A 43 7.66 -4.53 -13.23
C PRO A 43 8.14 -5.96 -12.94
N ASP A 44 9.46 -6.17 -12.89
CA ASP A 44 10.06 -7.48 -12.59
C ASP A 44 10.23 -7.73 -11.08
N ASN A 45 9.99 -6.72 -10.25
CA ASN A 45 10.12 -6.84 -8.80
C ASN A 45 8.81 -7.40 -8.21
N PRO A 46 8.83 -8.57 -7.53
CA PRO A 46 7.63 -9.12 -6.90
C PRO A 46 7.17 -8.33 -5.68
N PHE A 47 8.03 -7.46 -5.15
CA PHE A 47 7.74 -6.61 -4.00
C PHE A 47 7.24 -5.23 -4.43
N LYS A 48 6.32 -4.70 -3.63
CA LYS A 48 5.76 -3.35 -3.74
C LYS A 48 5.87 -2.65 -2.41
N TRP A 49 5.76 -1.32 -2.44
CA TRP A 49 5.72 -0.50 -1.24
C TRP A 49 4.30 0.02 -1.03
N LEU A 50 3.77 -0.21 0.17
CA LEU A 50 2.57 0.46 0.67
C LEU A 50 3.03 1.59 1.58
N GLN A 51 3.22 2.77 1.01
CA GLN A 51 3.79 3.95 1.65
C GLN A 51 2.67 4.83 2.23
N SER A 52 2.72 5.20 3.52
CA SER A 52 1.79 6.19 4.07
C SER A 52 1.99 7.54 3.38
N THR A 53 0.89 8.23 3.06
CA THR A 53 0.96 9.59 2.51
C THR A 53 1.18 10.67 3.56
N GLU A 54 1.05 10.34 4.84
CA GLU A 54 1.15 11.28 5.96
C GLU A 54 2.42 11.07 6.80
N ASN A 55 2.99 9.86 6.78
CA ASN A 55 4.19 9.51 7.54
C ASN A 55 5.22 8.85 6.61
N THR A 56 6.28 9.60 6.30
CA THR A 56 7.36 9.12 5.42
C THR A 56 8.01 7.85 5.95
N ASP A 57 8.22 7.71 7.26
CA ASP A 57 8.91 6.55 7.84
C ASP A 57 8.06 5.26 7.87
N LEU A 58 6.76 5.39 7.61
CA LEU A 58 5.81 4.29 7.56
C LEU A 58 5.60 3.79 6.12
N ALA A 59 6.29 2.70 5.80
CA ALA A 59 6.14 2.01 4.53
C ALA A 59 6.24 0.50 4.73
N PHE A 60 5.29 -0.25 4.18
CA PHE A 60 5.29 -1.70 4.22
C PHE A 60 5.81 -2.27 2.91
N VAL A 61 6.72 -3.23 2.97
CA VAL A 61 7.04 -4.09 1.84
C VAL A 61 5.94 -5.15 1.74
N ILE A 62 5.25 -5.20 0.62
CA ILE A 62 4.18 -6.17 0.35
C ILE A 62 4.46 -6.93 -0.94
N MET A 63 3.81 -8.07 -1.14
CA MET A 63 3.89 -8.83 -2.38
C MET A 63 2.57 -9.55 -2.66
N GLN A 64 2.40 -10.03 -3.89
CA GLN A 64 1.31 -10.96 -4.19
C GLN A 64 1.64 -12.33 -3.57
N PRO A 65 0.81 -12.85 -2.64
CA PRO A 65 1.15 -14.06 -1.89
C PRO A 65 1.19 -15.32 -2.75
N GLN A 66 0.44 -15.36 -3.86
CA GLN A 66 0.43 -16.51 -4.77
C GLN A 66 1.78 -16.77 -5.43
N LEU A 67 2.67 -15.77 -5.48
CA LEU A 67 4.03 -15.93 -6.02
C LEU A 67 4.92 -16.81 -5.14
N PHE A 68 4.69 -16.83 -3.82
CA PHE A 68 5.45 -17.69 -2.89
C PHE A 68 4.64 -18.91 -2.41
N SER A 69 3.32 -18.77 -2.32
CA SER A 69 2.39 -19.82 -1.89
C SER A 69 1.23 -19.91 -2.87
N PRO A 70 1.34 -20.75 -3.92
CA PRO A 70 0.31 -20.87 -4.95
C PRO A 70 -1.08 -21.29 -4.42
N LYS A 71 -1.14 -21.88 -3.21
CA LYS A 71 -2.37 -22.29 -2.54
C LYS A 71 -2.88 -21.25 -1.52
N TYR A 72 -2.36 -20.03 -1.54
CA TYR A 72 -2.83 -18.97 -0.66
C TYR A 72 -4.21 -18.46 -1.08
N ILE A 73 -5.24 -18.95 -0.38
CA ILE A 73 -6.65 -18.61 -0.60
C ILE A 73 -7.23 -18.15 0.75
N PRO A 74 -7.14 -16.85 1.08
CA PRO A 74 -7.65 -16.35 2.35
C PRO A 74 -9.18 -16.39 2.35
N SER A 75 -9.77 -16.82 3.46
CA SER A 75 -11.22 -16.66 3.66
C SER A 75 -11.53 -15.19 3.95
N ILE A 76 -12.29 -14.56 3.06
CA ILE A 76 -12.68 -13.16 3.21
C ILE A 76 -14.07 -13.09 3.86
N ILE A 77 -14.13 -12.54 5.07
CA ILE A 77 -15.39 -12.26 5.74
C ILE A 77 -15.92 -10.92 5.23
N ARG A 78 -17.12 -10.92 4.63
CA ARG A 78 -17.75 -9.67 4.19
C ARG A 78 -18.49 -9.02 5.35
N ILE A 79 -17.84 -8.07 6.01
CA ILE A 79 -18.46 -7.24 7.04
C ILE A 79 -19.29 -6.17 6.33
N ARG A 80 -20.63 -6.19 6.51
CA ARG A 80 -21.50 -5.11 6.05
C ARG A 80 -21.32 -3.93 7.00
N MET A 81 -20.66 -2.88 6.53
CA MET A 81 -20.69 -1.58 7.21
C MET A 81 -21.85 -0.78 6.61
N THR A 82 -22.97 -0.70 7.34
CA THR A 82 -24.09 0.22 7.06
C THR A 82 -23.68 1.67 7.21
#